data_AF-A0AAY5L7X2-F1
#
_entry.id   AF-A0AAY5L7X2-F1
#
_cell.length_a   1.000
_cell.length_b   1.000
_cell.length_c   1.000
_cell.angle_alpha   90.00
_cell.angle_beta   90.00
_cell.angle_gamma   90.00
#
_symmetry.space_group_name_H-M   'P 1'
#
loop_
_entity.id
_entity.type
_entity.pdbx_description
1 polymer ?
#
loop_
_entity_poly.entity_id
_entity_poly.type
_entity_poly.pdbx_seq_one_letter_code
_entity_poly.pdbx_strand_id
1 'polypeptide(L)'
;MRNSTISSVEELAVKLKVPPSRILLLRRDIELPVHSTANELGLGIADIIDCVVIAADEPEKSSDMLTVRLQGKDKGSMREYSIHKDAPMGSILSLYISGLPVETRRKVRFQFDGSKITNSQTPSQLGMEDGDVIEVWA
;
A
#
# COMPACT_ATOMS: atom_id res chain seq x y z
N MET A 1 22.14 -16.72 -27.38
CA MET A 1 22.11 -15.24 -27.41
C MET A 1 21.12 -14.80 -26.34
N ARG A 2 21.60 -14.23 -25.23
CA ARG A 2 20.75 -13.73 -24.15
C ARG A 2 20.61 -12.23 -24.38
N ASN A 3 19.55 -11.80 -25.05
CA ASN A 3 19.23 -10.39 -25.16
C ASN A 3 18.68 -9.96 -23.80
N SER A 4 19.57 -9.55 -22.90
CA SER A 4 19.20 -8.89 -21.65
C SER A 4 18.67 -7.50 -21.99
N THR A 5 17.40 -7.42 -22.38
CA THR A 5 16.64 -6.17 -22.51
C THR A 5 16.31 -5.66 -21.11
N ILE A 6 17.31 -5.12 -20.42
CA ILE A 6 17.08 -4.36 -19.19
C ILE A 6 16.37 -3.09 -19.65
N SER A 7 15.11 -2.91 -19.22
CA SER A 7 14.38 -1.68 -19.54
C SER A 7 15.14 -0.50 -18.94
N SER A 8 15.33 0.58 -19.72
CA SER A 8 16.04 1.77 -19.24
C SER A 8 15.42 2.33 -17.94
N VAL A 9 14.14 2.05 -17.70
CA VAL A 9 13.44 2.42 -16.47
C VAL A 9 13.89 1.60 -15.27
N GLU A 10 14.21 0.32 -15.42
CA GLU A 10 14.72 -0.50 -14.31
C GLU A 10 16.12 -0.05 -13.88
N GLU A 11 16.98 0.30 -14.84
CA GLU A 11 18.31 0.82 -14.52
C GLU A 11 18.21 2.19 -13.82
N LEU A 12 17.31 3.06 -14.30
CA LEU A 12 17.01 4.34 -13.65
C LEU A 12 16.43 4.13 -12.25
N ALA A 13 15.54 3.14 -12.06
CA ALA A 13 14.95 2.78 -10.76
C ALA A 13 16.03 2.39 -9.74
N VAL A 14 16.98 1.55 -10.15
CA VAL A 14 18.12 1.15 -9.30
C VAL A 14 18.99 2.36 -8.97
N LYS A 15 19.27 3.22 -9.97
CA LYS A 15 20.18 4.35 -9.81
C LYS A 15 19.58 5.48 -8.97
N LEU A 16 18.28 5.72 -9.11
CA LEU A 16 17.53 6.73 -8.37
C LEU A 16 16.98 6.20 -7.04
N LYS A 17 17.13 4.90 -6.76
CA LYS A 17 16.56 4.21 -5.58
C LYS A 17 15.05 4.42 -5.44
N VAL A 18 14.34 4.49 -6.55
CA VAL A 18 12.88 4.59 -6.59
C VAL A 18 12.31 3.43 -7.39
N PRO A 19 11.16 2.86 -7.02
CA PRO A 19 10.52 1.83 -7.83
C PRO A 19 10.19 2.36 -9.24
N PRO A 20 10.22 1.50 -10.28
CA PRO A 20 9.99 1.90 -11.67
C PRO A 20 8.60 2.52 -11.89
N SER A 21 7.61 2.18 -11.05
CA SER A 21 6.28 2.81 -11.05
C SER A 21 6.31 4.32 -10.75
N ARG A 22 7.40 4.85 -10.18
CA ARG A 22 7.55 6.27 -9.83
C ARG A 22 8.38 7.07 -10.84
N ILE A 23 8.83 6.43 -11.92
CA ILE A 23 9.66 7.06 -12.94
C ILE A 23 8.77 7.34 -14.14
N LEU A 24 8.53 8.61 -14.41
CA LEU A 24 7.88 9.05 -15.63
C LEU A 24 8.95 9.54 -16.61
N LEU A 25 8.95 8.97 -17.81
CA LEU A 25 9.84 9.38 -18.90
C LEU A 25 9.05 10.22 -19.90
N LEU A 26 9.58 11.39 -20.26
CA LEU A 26 8.93 12.33 -21.18
C LEU A 26 9.89 12.67 -22.33
N ARG A 27 9.41 12.62 -23.57
CA ARG A 27 10.13 13.12 -24.75
C ARG A 27 9.29 14.18 -25.43
N ARG A 28 9.74 15.44 -25.39
CA ARG A 28 9.02 16.59 -25.96
C ARG A 28 7.55 16.64 -25.48
N ASP A 29 7.36 16.56 -24.16
CA ASP A 29 6.05 16.54 -23.48
C ASP A 29 5.18 15.30 -23.76
N ILE A 30 5.70 14.27 -24.44
CA ILE A 30 4.98 13.01 -24.64
C ILE A 30 5.46 11.97 -23.63
N GLU A 31 4.53 11.40 -22.88
CA GLU A 31 4.79 10.30 -21.94
C GLU A 31 5.24 9.05 -22.70
N LEU A 32 6.39 8.51 -22.29
CA LEU A 32 6.96 7.31 -22.87
C LEU A 32 6.58 6.08 -22.04
N PRO A 33 6.17 4.98 -22.68
CA PRO A 33 5.90 3.73 -21.99
C PRO A 33 7.17 3.16 -21.36
N VAL A 34 7.10 2.88 -20.07
CA VAL A 34 8.21 2.42 -19.22
C VAL A 34 8.70 0.99 -19.51
N HIS A 35 7.94 0.24 -20.32
CA HIS A 35 8.26 -1.12 -20.73
C HIS A 35 8.86 -1.21 -22.15
N SER A 36 8.94 -0.08 -22.85
CA SER A 36 9.44 -0.04 -24.23
C SER A 36 10.94 0.27 -24.25
N THR A 37 11.65 -0.36 -25.19
CA THR A 37 13.07 -0.12 -25.38
C THR A 37 13.34 1.18 -26.13
N ALA A 38 14.55 1.74 -25.97
CA ALA A 38 14.98 2.91 -26.73
C ALA A 38 14.83 2.74 -28.26
N ASN A 39 15.02 1.52 -28.75
CA ASN A 39 14.86 1.20 -30.17
C ASN A 39 13.40 1.24 -30.63
N GLU A 40 12.47 0.70 -29.83
CA GLU A 40 11.02 0.74 -30.12
C GLU A 40 10.46 2.17 -30.04
N LEU A 41 11.03 3.00 -29.17
CA LEU A 41 10.67 4.41 -29.02
C LEU A 41 11.36 5.32 -30.05
N GLY A 42 12.21 4.77 -30.92
CA GLY A 42 12.97 5.54 -31.91
C GLY A 42 13.81 6.64 -31.25
N LEU A 43 14.41 6.33 -30.10
CA LEU A 43 15.27 7.23 -29.34
C LEU A 43 16.71 7.11 -29.85
N GLY A 44 17.26 8.22 -30.33
CA GLY A 44 18.67 8.33 -30.68
C GLY A 44 19.53 8.78 -29.51
N ILE A 45 20.85 8.65 -29.63
CA ILE A 45 21.81 9.12 -28.61
C ILE A 45 21.75 10.63 -28.33
N ALA A 46 21.12 11.41 -29.22
CA ALA A 46 20.95 12.85 -29.11
C ALA A 46 19.56 13.25 -28.58
N ASP A 47 18.66 12.28 -28.38
CA ASP A 47 17.37 12.56 -27.77
C ASP A 47 17.54 12.74 -26.26
N ILE A 48 16.99 13.84 -25.75
CA ILE A 48 16.92 14.12 -24.33
C ILE A 48 15.55 13.64 -23.85
N ILE A 49 15.57 12.86 -22.78
CA ILE A 49 14.37 12.36 -22.10
C ILE A 49 14.35 12.99 -20.72
N ASP A 50 13.24 13.65 -20.41
CA ASP A 50 12.98 14.15 -19.07
C ASP A 50 12.56 12.98 -18.18
N CYS A 51 13.33 12.77 -17.11
CA CYS A 51 13.04 11.77 -16.09
C CYS A 51 12.43 12.49 -14.89
N VAL A 52 11.12 12.41 -14.76
CA VAL A 52 10.40 12.98 -13.62
C VAL A 52 10.24 11.87 -12.58
N VAL A 53 10.92 12.02 -11.46
CA VAL A 53 10.70 11.18 -10.29
C VAL A 53 9.49 11.73 -9.56
N ILE A 54 8.41 10.96 -9.60
CA ILE A 54 7.23 11.27 -8.81
C ILE A 54 7.61 10.97 -7.36
N ALA A 55 7.87 12.03 -6.60
CA ALA A 55 8.10 11.93 -5.17
C ALA A 55 6.80 11.44 -4.54
N ALA A 56 6.76 10.16 -4.19
CA ALA A 56 5.62 9.60 -3.50
C ALA A 56 5.53 10.22 -2.12
N ASP A 57 4.48 10.99 -1.89
CA ASP A 57 3.79 10.87 -0.63
C ASP A 57 2.86 9.65 -0.77
N GLU A 58 3.19 8.61 0.00
CA GLU A 58 2.42 7.39 0.24
C GLU A 58 2.26 6.38 -0.92
N PRO A 59 2.22 5.07 -0.62
CA PRO A 59 1.84 4.06 -1.61
C PRO A 59 0.51 4.48 -2.21
N GLU A 60 0.41 4.37 -3.53
CA GLU A 60 -0.79 4.62 -4.30
C GLU A 60 -1.96 4.00 -3.54
N LYS A 61 -2.78 4.84 -2.90
CA LYS A 61 -4.07 4.45 -2.34
C LYS A 61 -4.83 3.92 -3.54
N SER A 62 -4.71 2.62 -3.82
CA SER A 62 -5.77 1.90 -4.50
C SER A 62 -7.04 2.39 -3.82
N SER A 63 -7.96 2.98 -4.58
CA SER A 63 -9.13 3.70 -4.03
C SER A 63 -9.96 2.85 -3.07
N ASP A 64 -9.63 1.57 -2.98
CA ASP A 64 -10.23 0.53 -2.19
C ASP A 64 -9.46 0.19 -0.90
N MET A 65 -8.27 0.75 -0.64
CA MET A 65 -7.57 0.62 0.64
C MET A 65 -7.96 1.73 1.60
N LEU A 66 -8.31 1.33 2.82
CA LEU A 66 -8.63 2.23 3.92
C LEU A 66 -7.75 1.92 5.12
N THR A 67 -7.58 2.94 5.94
CA THR A 67 -6.76 2.88 7.15
C THR A 67 -7.67 2.72 8.36
N VAL A 68 -7.48 1.67 9.15
CA VAL A 68 -8.20 1.47 10.42
C VAL A 68 -7.24 1.47 11.59
N ARG A 69 -7.69 2.04 12.70
CA ARG A 69 -6.92 2.15 13.94
C ARG A 69 -7.53 1.24 15.00
N LEU A 70 -6.79 0.24 15.43
CA LEU A 70 -7.18 -0.59 16.57
C LEU A 70 -6.72 0.10 17.85
N GLN A 71 -7.66 0.47 18.71
CA GLN A 71 -7.41 1.13 19.99
C GLN A 71 -7.77 0.20 21.15
N GLY A 72 -6.77 -0.22 21.90
CA GLY A 72 -6.96 -0.91 23.17
C GLY A 72 -7.35 0.03 24.31
N LYS A 73 -7.81 -0.56 25.42
CA LYS A 73 -8.14 0.16 26.67
C LYS A 73 -6.97 0.92 27.30
N ASP A 74 -5.74 0.53 26.97
CA ASP A 74 -4.54 1.20 27.43
C ASP A 74 -4.17 2.37 26.50
N LYS A 75 -3.83 3.53 27.08
CA LYS A 75 -3.53 4.77 26.36
C LYS A 75 -2.37 4.64 25.35
N GLY A 76 -1.54 3.60 25.43
CA GLY A 76 -0.44 3.33 24.49
C GLY A 76 -0.73 2.24 23.45
N SER A 77 -1.91 1.60 23.47
CA SER A 77 -2.22 0.44 22.62
C SER A 77 -3.04 0.82 21.39
N MET A 78 -2.64 1.87 20.68
CA MET A 78 -3.20 2.22 19.37
C MET A 78 -2.29 1.69 18.27
N ARG A 79 -2.84 0.95 17.30
CA ARG A 79 -2.12 0.50 16.12
C ARG A 79 -2.93 0.77 14.87
N GLU A 80 -2.29 1.33 13.87
CA GLU A 80 -2.89 1.64 12.58
C GLU A 80 -2.56 0.53 11.58
N TYR A 81 -3.55 0.14 10.78
CA TYR A 81 -3.44 -0.89 9.76
C TYR A 81 -4.14 -0.42 8.48
N SER A 82 -3.49 -0.62 7.34
CA SER A 82 -4.10 -0.39 6.03
C SER A 82 -4.64 -1.71 5.49
N ILE A 83 -5.93 -1.74 5.17
CA ILE A 83 -6.63 -2.92 4.65
C ILE A 83 -7.56 -2.53 3.49
N HIS A 84 -7.74 -3.43 2.53
CA HIS A 84 -8.71 -3.26 1.46
C HIS A 84 -10.15 -3.36 1.99
N LYS A 85 -11.07 -2.54 1.48
CA LYS A 85 -12.47 -2.47 1.94
C LYS A 85 -13.23 -3.79 1.79
N ASP A 86 -12.85 -4.60 0.81
CA ASP A 86 -13.39 -5.94 0.54
C ASP A 86 -12.55 -7.08 1.15
N ALA A 87 -11.44 -6.78 1.83
CA ALA A 87 -10.64 -7.80 2.48
C ALA A 87 -11.17 -8.12 3.89
N PRO A 88 -11.04 -9.37 4.34
CA PRO A 88 -11.47 -9.77 5.67
C PRO A 88 -10.59 -9.16 6.76
N MET A 89 -11.23 -8.61 7.78
CA MET A 89 -10.57 -7.99 8.94
C MET A 89 -9.72 -8.98 9.74
N GLY A 90 -9.96 -10.29 9.59
CA GLY A 90 -9.23 -11.34 10.29
C GLY A 90 -7.70 -11.22 10.22
N SER A 91 -7.15 -10.74 9.10
CA SER A 91 -5.72 -10.54 8.96
C SER A 91 -5.16 -9.51 9.95
N ILE A 92 -5.77 -8.32 10.01
CA ILE A 92 -5.30 -7.24 10.91
C ILE A 92 -5.63 -7.55 12.38
N LEU A 93 -6.78 -8.19 12.64
CA LEU A 93 -7.16 -8.60 14.00
C LEU A 93 -6.18 -9.65 14.54
N SER A 94 -5.80 -10.63 13.71
CA SER A 94 -4.83 -11.67 14.05
C SER A 94 -3.43 -11.07 14.31
N LEU A 95 -3.01 -10.11 13.48
CA LEU A 95 -1.77 -9.38 13.68
C LEU A 95 -1.77 -8.61 15.01
N TYR A 96 -2.88 -7.98 15.36
CA TYR A 96 -3.00 -7.25 16.62
C TYR A 96 -2.92 -8.18 17.84
N ILE A 97 -3.68 -9.27 17.87
CA ILE A 97 -3.64 -10.25 18.97
C ILE A 97 -2.29 -10.95 19.07
N SER A 98 -1.59 -11.16 17.96
CA SER A 98 -0.23 -11.71 17.97
C SER A 98 0.72 -10.80 18.75
N GLY A 99 0.52 -9.49 18.68
CA GLY A 99 1.26 -8.51 19.46
C GLY A 99 0.81 -8.33 20.91
N LEU A 100 -0.22 -9.04 21.38
CA LEU A 100 -0.71 -8.98 22.76
C LEU A 100 -0.20 -10.17 23.60
N PRO A 101 -0.12 -10.02 24.94
CA PRO A 101 0.21 -11.11 25.84
C PRO A 101 -0.83 -12.23 25.79
N VAL A 102 -0.38 -13.48 25.97
CA VAL A 102 -1.18 -14.72 25.78
C VAL A 102 -2.47 -14.74 26.60
N GLU A 103 -2.47 -14.13 27.77
CA GLU A 103 -3.60 -14.05 28.69
C GLU A 103 -4.74 -13.20 28.13
N THR A 104 -4.38 -12.12 27.43
CA THR A 104 -5.29 -11.17 26.79
C THR A 104 -5.82 -11.71 25.45
N ARG A 105 -5.02 -12.49 24.73
CA ARG A 105 -5.39 -13.07 23.41
C ARG A 105 -6.71 -13.86 23.43
N ARG A 106 -7.03 -14.53 24.55
CA ARG A 106 -8.26 -15.35 24.65
C ARG A 106 -9.50 -14.56 25.09
N LYS A 107 -9.34 -13.36 25.63
CA LYS A 107 -10.44 -12.53 26.15
C LYS A 107 -10.74 -11.32 25.27
N VAL A 108 -9.83 -11.01 24.36
CA VAL A 108 -9.95 -9.88 23.45
C VAL A 108 -11.17 -9.99 22.53
N ARG A 109 -11.89 -8.87 22.38
CA ARG A 109 -13.06 -8.69 21.54
C ARG A 109 -12.91 -7.38 20.80
N PHE A 110 -13.27 -7.39 19.53
CA PHE A 110 -13.22 -6.22 18.67
C PHE A 110 -14.63 -5.66 18.50
N GLN A 111 -14.77 -4.35 18.70
CA GLN A 111 -16.04 -3.66 18.59
C GLN A 111 -15.86 -2.41 17.74
N PHE A 112 -16.82 -2.16 16.85
CA PHE A 112 -16.89 -0.96 16.02
C PHE A 112 -18.32 -0.46 16.01
N ASP A 113 -18.52 0.82 16.30
CA ASP A 113 -19.84 1.46 16.43
C ASP A 113 -20.82 0.67 17.32
N GLY A 114 -20.31 0.13 18.43
CA GLY A 114 -21.11 -0.71 19.33
C GLY A 114 -21.40 -2.13 18.83
N SER A 115 -21.04 -2.49 17.60
CA SER A 115 -21.21 -3.82 17.02
C SER A 115 -19.95 -4.68 17.12
N LYS A 116 -20.10 -5.96 17.43
CA LYS A 116 -18.96 -6.89 17.51
C LYS A 116 -18.45 -7.23 16.12
N ILE A 117 -17.16 -7.07 15.89
CA ILE A 117 -16.51 -7.43 14.65
C ILE A 117 -16.14 -8.91 14.67
N THR A 118 -16.35 -9.59 13.55
CA THR A 118 -15.88 -10.96 13.32
C THR A 118 -14.76 -11.00 12.28
N ASN A 119 -13.89 -12.00 12.36
CA ASN A 119 -12.73 -12.14 11.48
C ASN A 119 -13.09 -12.29 9.99
N SER A 120 -14.33 -12.70 9.68
CA SER A 120 -14.84 -12.87 8.32
C SER A 120 -15.49 -11.62 7.75
N GLN A 121 -15.75 -10.60 8.57
CA GLN A 121 -16.32 -9.34 8.10
C GLN A 121 -15.29 -8.51 7.36
N THR A 122 -15.76 -7.71 6.41
CA THR A 122 -14.96 -6.73 5.68
C THR A 122 -15.28 -5.31 6.16
N PRO A 123 -14.33 -4.36 6.03
CA PRO A 123 -14.60 -2.96 6.32
C PRO A 123 -15.85 -2.41 5.60
N SER A 124 -16.04 -2.78 4.33
CA SER A 124 -17.18 -2.37 3.51
C SER A 124 -18.52 -2.85 4.11
N GLN A 125 -18.55 -4.07 4.68
CA GLN A 125 -19.74 -4.60 5.37
C GLN A 125 -20.02 -3.90 6.71
N LEU A 126 -18.97 -3.43 7.38
CA LEU A 126 -19.06 -2.70 8.63
C LEU A 126 -19.35 -1.21 8.42
N GLY A 127 -19.29 -0.73 7.17
CA GLY A 127 -19.41 0.69 6.85
C GLY A 127 -18.20 1.52 7.32
N MET A 128 -17.02 0.90 7.36
CA MET A 128 -15.78 1.56 7.78
C MET A 128 -15.20 2.45 6.68
N GLU A 129 -14.66 3.59 7.10
CA GLU A 129 -14.00 4.60 6.27
C GLU A 129 -12.51 4.76 6.63
N ASP A 130 -11.79 5.56 5.83
CA ASP A 130 -10.38 5.84 6.09
C ASP A 130 -10.21 6.67 7.38
N GLY A 131 -9.45 6.13 8.32
CA GLY A 131 -9.19 6.71 9.64
C GLY A 131 -10.06 6.17 10.77
N ASP A 132 -10.96 5.21 10.50
CA ASP A 132 -11.87 4.66 11.50
C ASP A 132 -11.18 3.94 12.65
N VAL A 133 -11.84 3.90 13.81
CA VAL A 133 -11.28 3.34 15.04
C VAL A 133 -12.05 2.10 15.50
N ILE A 134 -11.32 1.01 15.72
CA ILE A 134 -11.82 -0.25 16.26
C ILE A 134 -11.44 -0.34 17.72
N GLU A 135 -12.44 -0.45 18.58
CA GLU A 135 -12.24 -0.61 20.02
C GLU A 135 -11.89 -2.06 20.35
N VAL A 136 -10.80 -2.22 21.10
CA VAL A 136 -10.32 -3.53 21.54
C VAL A 136 -10.57 -3.71 23.03
N TRP A 137 -11.54 -4.57 23.32
CA TRP A 137 -11.99 -4.92 24.66
C TRP A 137 -11.30 -6.20 25.12
N ALA A 138 -10.51 -6.17 26.19
CA ALA A 138 -9.85 -7.35 26.74
C ALA A 138 -10.19 -7.61 28.22
#